data_AF-A0A535H8H7-F1
#
_entry.id   AF-A0A535H8H7-F1
#
_cell.length_a   1.000
_cell.length_b   1.000
_cell.length_c   1.000
_cell.angle_alpha   90.00
_cell.angle_beta   90.00
_cell.angle_gamma   90.00
#
_symmetry.space_group_name_H-M   'P 1'
#
loop_
_entity.id
_entity.type
_entity.pdbx_description
1 polymer ?
#
loop_
_entity_poly.entity_id
_entity_poly.type
_entity_poly.pdbx_seq_one_letter_code
_entity_poly.pdbx_strand_id
1 'polypeptide(L)'
;LAKRTGISQPMISSIERGLQDPRYSTLERIFRACDLELDVVNVAGGGVDRTQFMSTLPLTPEERLRRSVVATRAINALVRNARRVR
;
A
#
# COMPACT_ATOMS: atom_id res chain seq x y z
N LEU A 1 -12.14 12.47 26.76
CA LEU A 1 -12.32 12.71 25.31
C LEU A 1 -13.64 13.44 25.00
N ALA A 2 -14.79 12.96 25.49
CA ALA A 2 -16.13 13.55 25.26
C ALA A 2 -16.19 15.09 25.40
N LYS A 3 -15.68 15.64 26.51
CA LYS A 3 -15.64 17.09 26.74
C LYS A 3 -14.81 17.85 25.71
N ARG A 4 -13.68 17.28 25.27
CA ARG A 4 -12.76 17.93 24.31
C ARG A 4 -13.33 17.90 22.89
N THR A 5 -14.04 16.83 22.53
CA THR A 5 -14.58 16.65 21.19
C THR A 5 -16.00 17.18 21.04
N GLY A 6 -16.77 17.34 22.11
CA GLY A 6 -18.21 17.62 22.08
C GLY A 6 -19.04 16.42 21.60
N ILE A 7 -18.50 15.20 21.65
CA ILE A 7 -19.18 13.96 21.31
C ILE A 7 -19.62 13.28 22.62
N SER A 8 -20.80 12.67 22.63
CA SER A 8 -21.30 12.01 23.84
C SER A 8 -20.40 10.84 24.25
N GLN A 9 -20.21 10.66 25.56
CA GLN A 9 -19.40 9.55 26.09
C GLN A 9 -19.94 8.16 25.67
N PRO A 10 -21.27 7.92 25.59
CA PRO A 10 -21.78 6.66 25.05
C PRO A 10 -21.39 6.42 23.59
N MET A 11 -21.39 7.44 22.74
CA MET A 11 -20.98 7.32 21.34
C MET A 11 -19.48 6.98 21.22
N ILE A 12 -18.63 7.67 22.00
CA ILE A 12 -17.19 7.35 22.05
C ILE A 12 -16.97 5.89 22.47
N SER A 13 -17.68 5.43 23.51
CA SER A 13 -17.57 4.03 23.97
C SER A 13 -18.05 3.02 22.93
N SER A 14 -19.07 3.33 22.12
CA SER A 14 -19.50 2.47 21.02
C SER A 14 -18.45 2.40 19.90
N ILE A 15 -17.81 3.53 19.59
CA ILE A 15 -16.71 3.58 18.61
C ILE A 15 -15.52 2.75 19.11
N GLU A 16 -15.06 2.96 20.36
CA GLU A 16 -13.91 2.26 20.94
C GLU A 16 -14.12 0.74 21.03
N ARG A 17 -15.37 0.28 21.18
CA ARG A 17 -15.72 -1.15 21.18
C ARG A 17 -15.96 -1.73 19.79
N GLY A 18 -15.81 -0.94 18.72
CA GLY A 18 -16.10 -1.37 17.35
C GLY A 18 -17.58 -1.63 17.07
N LEU A 19 -18.49 -1.13 17.91
CA LEU A 19 -19.94 -1.27 17.72
C LEU A 19 -20.51 -0.22 16.77
N GLN A 20 -19.72 0.81 16.47
CA GLN A 20 -20.11 1.90 15.58
C GLN A 20 -18.92 2.40 14.79
N ASP A 21 -19.04 2.43 13.46
CA ASP A 21 -18.11 3.16 12.60
C ASP A 21 -18.45 4.66 12.60
N PRO A 22 -17.52 5.54 13.00
CA PRO A 22 -17.75 6.97 12.98
C PRO A 22 -17.75 7.50 11.54
N ARG A 23 -18.57 8.53 11.28
CA ARG A 23 -18.42 9.33 10.06
C ARG A 23 -17.06 10.02 10.07
N TYR A 24 -16.56 10.36 8.88
CA TYR A 24 -15.29 11.09 8.71
C TYR A 24 -15.18 12.31 9.63
N SER A 25 -16.21 13.17 9.67
CA SER A 25 -16.20 14.38 10.50
C SER A 25 -16.15 14.10 12.01
N THR A 26 -16.69 12.96 12.46
CA THR A 26 -16.58 12.52 13.86
C THR A 26 -15.16 12.06 14.16
N LEU A 27 -14.56 11.27 13.26
CA LEU A 27 -13.19 10.80 13.40
C LEU A 27 -12.20 11.98 13.41
N GLU A 28 -12.39 12.94 12.50
CA GLU A 28 -11.59 14.17 12.43
C GLU A 28 -11.64 14.96 13.75
N ARG A 29 -12.84 15.14 14.33
CA ARG A 29 -13.00 15.81 15.64
C ARG A 29 -12.27 15.08 16.76
N ILE A 30 -12.31 13.74 16.77
CA ILE A 30 -11.60 12.92 17.77
C ILE A 30 -10.09 13.09 17.61
N PHE A 31 -9.58 13.01 16.38
CA PHE A 31 -8.15 13.13 16.08
C PHE A 31 -7.62 14.52 16.43
N ARG A 32 -8.30 15.59 16.00
CA ARG A 32 -7.91 16.96 16.36
C ARG A 32 -7.91 17.18 17.86
N ALA A 33 -8.90 16.62 18.57
CA ALA A 33 -8.91 16.67 20.03
C ALA A 33 -7.78 15.87 20.67
N CYS A 34 -7.04 15.05 19.94
CA CYS A 34 -5.84 14.34 20.40
C CYS A 34 -4.54 14.94 19.84
N ASP A 35 -4.59 16.13 19.24
CA ASP A 35 -3.45 16.76 18.54
C ASP A 35 -2.92 15.91 17.37
N LEU A 36 -3.84 15.20 16.71
CA LEU A 36 -3.60 14.39 15.52
C LEU A 36 -4.42 14.93 14.35
N GLU A 37 -3.94 14.70 13.14
CA GLU A 37 -4.62 15.06 11.89
C GLU A 37 -4.92 13.80 11.07
N LEU A 38 -6.03 13.81 10.33
CA LEU A 38 -6.34 12.79 9.35
C LEU A 38 -5.84 13.26 7.99
N ASP A 39 -4.84 12.58 7.44
CA ASP A 39 -4.33 12.82 6.11
C ASP A 39 -4.67 11.68 5.15
N VAL A 40 -4.85 12.01 3.88
CA VAL A 40 -5.10 11.04 2.81
C VAL A 40 -3.77 10.70 2.16
N VAL A 41 -3.24 9.54 2.53
CA VAL A 41 -2.04 8.99 1.90
C VAL A 41 -2.42 7.90 0.91
N ASN A 42 -1.68 7.83 -0.19
CA ASN A 42 -1.78 6.68 -1.08
C ASN A 42 -1.45 5.41 -0.31
N VAL A 43 -2.26 4.36 -0.49
CA VAL A 43 -1.95 3.04 0.06
C VAL A 43 -0.57 2.63 -0.44
N ALA A 44 0.32 2.23 0.48
CA ALA A 44 1.65 1.79 0.11
C ALA A 44 1.57 0.62 -0.89
N GLY A 45 2.15 0.83 -2.07
CA GLY A 45 2.09 -0.11 -3.17
C GLY A 45 0.70 -0.26 -3.83
N GLY A 46 -0.24 0.66 -3.59
CA GLY A 46 -1.42 0.80 -4.44
C GLY A 46 -1.00 1.13 -5.87
N GLY A 47 -1.60 0.48 -6.86
CA GLY A 47 -1.24 0.65 -8.27
C GLY A 47 0.09 0.02 -8.70
N VAL A 48 0.85 -0.62 -7.80
CA VAL A 48 2.05 -1.38 -8.16
C VAL A 48 1.63 -2.75 -8.69
N ASP A 49 2.02 -3.05 -9.93
CA ASP A 49 1.91 -4.41 -10.48
C ASP A 49 2.84 -5.36 -9.72
N ARG A 50 2.24 -6.30 -8.99
CA ARG A 50 2.95 -7.30 -8.20
C ARG A 50 3.08 -8.63 -8.93
N THR A 51 2.63 -8.76 -10.18
CA THR A 51 2.63 -10.03 -10.92
C THR A 51 4.03 -10.64 -10.99
N GLN A 52 5.03 -9.84 -11.36
CA GLN A 52 6.41 -10.32 -11.42
C GLN A 52 6.95 -10.69 -10.03
N PHE A 53 6.67 -9.88 -9.01
CA PHE A 53 7.05 -10.15 -7.62
C PHE A 53 6.48 -11.49 -7.14
N MET A 54 5.17 -11.69 -7.29
CA MET A 54 4.48 -12.92 -6.87
C MET A 54 4.97 -14.14 -7.65
N SER A 55 5.27 -14.00 -8.94
CA SER A 55 5.84 -15.11 -9.74
C SER A 55 7.29 -15.46 -9.38
N THR A 56 8.02 -14.55 -8.74
CA THR A 56 9.45 -14.74 -8.42
C THR A 56 9.65 -15.12 -6.96
N LEU A 57 8.75 -14.67 -6.07
CA LEU A 57 8.78 -14.96 -4.64
C LEU A 57 8.93 -16.44 -4.27
N PRO A 58 8.24 -17.40 -4.92
CA PRO A 58 8.37 -18.81 -4.59
C PRO A 58 9.66 -19.47 -5.10
N LEU A 59 10.43 -18.80 -5.98
CA LEU A 59 11.64 -19.37 -6.55
C LEU A 59 12.79 -19.39 -5.52
N THR A 60 13.55 -20.48 -5.53
CA THR A 60 14.83 -20.59 -4.82
C THR A 60 15.86 -19.60 -5.38
N PRO A 61 16.93 -19.27 -4.63
CA PRO A 61 18.00 -18.40 -5.13
C PRO A 61 18.59 -18.86 -6.48
N GLU A 62 18.77 -20.17 -6.67
CA GLU A 62 19.33 -20.71 -7.91
C GLU A 62 18.37 -20.54 -9.10
N GLU A 63 17.07 -20.82 -8.89
CA GLU A 63 16.05 -20.63 -9.93
C GLU A 63 15.91 -19.17 -10.35
N ARG A 64 16.03 -18.23 -9.39
CA ARG A 64 16.05 -16.78 -9.67
C ARG A 64 17.24 -16.41 -10.53
N LEU A 65 18.42 -16.98 -10.24
CA LEU A 65 19.63 -16.73 -11.03
C LEU A 65 19.46 -17.24 -12.46
N ARG A 66 18.99 -18.49 -12.64
CA ARG A 66 18.73 -19.07 -13.97
C ARG A 66 17.73 -18.23 -14.77
N ARG A 67 16.62 -17.80 -14.14
CA ARG A 67 15.61 -16.93 -14.76
C ARG A 67 16.21 -15.58 -15.20
N SER A 68 17.08 -14.99 -14.39
CA SER A 68 17.73 -13.71 -14.69
C SER A 68 18.69 -13.79 -15.87
N VAL A 69 19.43 -14.90 -16.00
CA VAL A 69 20.31 -15.15 -17.15
C VAL A 69 19.51 -15.24 -18.46
N VAL A 70 18.37 -15.94 -18.45
CA VAL A 70 17.48 -16.05 -19.63
C VAL A 70 16.93 -14.68 -20.02
N ALA A 71 16.42 -13.90 -19.07
CA ALA A 71 15.91 -12.56 -19.33
C ALA A 71 16.99 -11.64 -19.93
N THR A 72 18.21 -11.67 -19.38
CA THR A 72 19.34 -10.88 -19.87
C THR A 72 19.70 -11.21 -21.33
N ARG A 73 19.70 -12.50 -21.69
CA ARG A 73 19.95 -12.94 -23.07
C ARG A 73 18.89 -12.40 -24.04
N ALA A 74 17.62 -12.45 -23.65
CA ALA A 74 16.51 -11.93 -24.47
C ALA A 74 16.64 -10.41 -24.70
N ILE A 75 16.95 -9.65 -23.63
CA ILE A 75 17.17 -8.20 -23.72
C ILE A 75 18.36 -7.88 -24.64
N ASN A 76 19.47 -8.59 -24.49
CA ASN A 76 20.65 -8.40 -25.34
C ASN A 76 20.37 -8.73 -26.82
N ALA A 77 19.50 -9.70 -27.11
CA ALA A 77 19.07 -9.98 -28.48
C ALA A 77 18.21 -8.84 -29.04
N LEU A 78 17.24 -8.34 -28.26
CA LEU A 78 16.38 -7.23 -28.64
C LEU A 78 17.20 -5.97 -28.97
N VAL A 79 18.12 -5.58 -28.09
CA VAL A 79 18.96 -4.38 -28.28
C VAL A 79 19.84 -4.50 -29.53
N ARG A 80 20.44 -5.67 -29.77
CA ARG A 80 21.26 -5.90 -30.96
C ARG A 80 20.45 -5.78 -32.25
N ASN A 81 19.24 -6.33 -32.27
CA ASN A 81 18.37 -6.26 -33.44
C ASN A 81 17.86 -4.83 -33.69
N ALA A 82 17.48 -4.10 -32.65
CA ALA A 82 17.07 -2.70 -32.77
C ALA A 82 18.19 -1.80 -33.34
N ARG A 83 19.45 -2.10 -33.00
CA ARG A 83 20.63 -1.40 -33.55
C ARG A 83 20.95 -1.72 -35.00
N ARG A 84 20.46 -2.84 -35.55
CA ARG A 84 20.69 -3.24 -36.95
C ARG A 84 19.66 -2.64 -37.93
N VAL A 85 18.53 -2.14 -37.40
CA VAL A 85 17.44 -1.54 -38.18
C VAL A 85 17.61 -0.01 -38.32
N ARG A 86 18.55 0.58 -37.57
CA ARG A 86 19.02 1.97 -37.72
C ARG A 86 20.26 2.01 -38.59
#